data_AF-A0A0F9NVN0-F1
#
_entry.id   AF-A0A0F9NVN0-F1
#
_cell.length_a   1.000
_cell.length_b   1.000
_cell.length_c   1.000
_cell.angle_alpha   90.00
_cell.angle_beta   90.00
_cell.angle_gamma   90.00
#
_symmetry.space_group_name_H-M   'P 1'
#
loop_
_entity.id
_entity.type
_entity.pdbx_description
1 polymer ?
#
loop_
_entity_poly.entity_id
_entity_poly.type
_entity_poly.pdbx_seq_one_letter_code
_entity_poly.pdbx_strand_id
1 'polypeptide(L)'
;MSGLLDLLTERERQRDLWGDDHDDGHTSQDWDRFIRCRLEEFYSDEKDSPESRRRELMIHIGALALAALEADDRQGLAMRT
;
A
#
# COMPACT_ATOMS: atom_id res chain seq x y z
N MET A 1 -11.23 0.44 -17.12
CA MET A 1 -10.06 1.11 -16.51
C MET A 1 -9.02 0.07 -16.16
N SER A 2 -7.74 0.37 -16.38
CA SER A 2 -6.64 -0.56 -16.11
C SER A 2 -6.37 -0.66 -14.61
N GLY A 3 -6.25 -1.86 -14.05
CA GLY A 3 -5.97 -2.04 -12.61
C GLY A 3 -4.64 -1.42 -12.17
N LEU A 4 -3.66 -1.32 -13.08
CA LEU A 4 -2.40 -0.63 -12.81
C LEU A 4 -2.59 0.88 -12.63
N LEU A 5 -3.46 1.51 -13.43
CA LEU A 5 -3.72 2.95 -13.29
C LEU A 5 -4.34 3.25 -11.93
N ASP A 6 -5.31 2.44 -11.49
CA ASP A 6 -5.98 2.68 -10.21
C ASP A 6 -5.04 2.46 -9.02
N LEU A 7 -4.10 1.51 -9.12
CA LEU A 7 -3.04 1.33 -8.14
C LEU A 7 -2.12 2.54 -8.07
N LEU A 8 -1.67 3.05 -9.21
CA LEU A 8 -0.78 4.21 -9.26
C LEU A 8 -1.49 5.48 -8.76
N THR A 9 -2.76 5.66 -9.10
CA THR A 9 -3.59 6.76 -8.59
C THR A 9 -3.77 6.66 -7.08
N GLU A 10 -4.04 5.47 -6.53
CA GLU A 10 -4.13 5.30 -5.08
C GLU A 10 -2.79 5.57 -4.40
N ARG A 11 -1.67 5.13 -4.99
CA ARG A 11 -0.34 5.40 -4.45
C ARG A 11 -0.04 6.90 -4.44
N GLU A 12 -0.36 7.62 -5.51
CA GLU A 12 -0.22 9.07 -5.60
C GLU A 12 -1.05 9.76 -4.51
N ARG A 13 -2.31 9.35 -4.32
CA ARG A 13 -3.18 9.84 -3.22
C ARG A 13 -2.56 9.62 -1.84
N GLN A 14 -1.95 8.45 -1.58
CA GLN A 14 -1.28 8.17 -0.31
C GLN A 14 -0.04 9.06 -0.12
N ARG A 15 0.75 9.26 -1.18
CA ARG A 15 1.92 10.16 -1.16
C ARG A 15 1.51 11.61 -0.87
N ASP A 16 0.42 12.08 -1.46
CA ASP A 16 -0.09 13.44 -1.21
C ASP A 16 -0.58 13.63 0.24
N LEU A 17 -1.11 12.57 0.86
CA LEU A 17 -1.63 12.64 2.23
C LEU A 17 -0.55 12.59 3.30
N TRP A 18 0.49 11.78 3.08
CA TRP A 18 1.46 11.44 4.12
C TRP A 18 2.89 11.86 3.78
N GLY A 19 3.25 11.89 2.50
CA GLY A 19 4.58 12.23 2.03
C GLY A 19 5.61 11.11 2.22
N ASP A 20 6.74 11.23 1.52
CA ASP A 20 7.81 10.24 1.56
C ASP A 20 8.48 10.14 2.95
N ASP A 21 8.58 11.25 3.70
CA ASP A 21 9.12 11.25 5.07
C ASP A 21 8.30 10.37 6.03
N HIS A 22 6.99 10.30 5.83
CA HIS A 22 6.12 9.42 6.62
C HIS A 22 6.37 7.96 6.27
N ASP A 23 6.48 7.65 4.97
CA ASP A 23 6.77 6.30 4.49
C ASP A 23 8.14 5.83 5.01
N ASP A 24 9.15 6.69 4.96
CA ASP A 24 10.51 6.40 5.40
C ASP A 24 10.63 6.22 6.93
N GLY A 25 9.64 6.67 7.69
CA GLY A 25 9.57 6.49 9.15
C GLY A 25 9.13 5.09 9.60
N HIS A 26 8.64 4.25 8.68
CA HIS A 26 8.13 2.92 9.00
C HIS A 26 9.21 1.84 8.91
N THR A 27 9.17 0.89 9.84
CA THR A 27 10.00 -0.32 9.76
C THR A 27 9.36 -1.38 8.86
N SER A 28 10.12 -2.40 8.44
CA SER A 28 9.55 -3.55 7.72
C SER A 28 8.40 -4.22 8.48
N GLN A 29 8.44 -4.23 9.82
CA GLN A 29 7.36 -4.79 10.64
C GLN A 29 6.08 -3.94 10.61
N ASP A 30 6.20 -2.62 10.48
CA ASP A 30 5.06 -1.72 10.34
C ASP A 30 4.36 -1.93 8.99
N TRP A 31 5.15 -2.04 7.91
CA TRP A 31 4.63 -2.37 6.58
C TRP A 31 3.92 -3.72 6.54
N ASP A 32 4.52 -4.77 7.12
CA ASP A 32 3.89 -6.08 7.27
C ASP A 32 2.56 -6.00 8.02
N ARG A 33 2.49 -5.16 9.06
CA ARG A 33 1.27 -4.95 9.84
C ARG A 33 0.19 -4.26 9.00
N PHE A 34 0.51 -3.19 8.28
CA PHE A 34 -0.47 -2.47 7.46
C PHE A 34 -1.06 -3.35 6.35
N ILE A 35 -0.20 -4.10 5.66
CA ILE A 35 -0.63 -5.04 4.62
C ILE A 35 -1.53 -6.12 5.22
N ARG A 36 -1.15 -6.68 6.37
CA ARG A 36 -1.96 -7.69 7.06
C ARG A 36 -3.33 -7.19 7.46
N CYS A 37 -3.43 -5.98 8.01
CA CYS A 37 -4.73 -5.39 8.36
C CYS A 37 -5.66 -5.30 7.13
N ARG A 38 -5.14 -4.93 5.96
CA ARG A 38 -5.94 -4.90 4.72
C ARG A 38 -6.27 -6.28 4.17
N LEU A 39 -5.38 -7.26 4.33
CA LEU A 39 -5.67 -8.65 3.99
C LEU A 39 -6.75 -9.23 4.90
N GLU A 40 -6.71 -8.94 6.20
CA GLU A 40 -7.76 -9.34 7.14
C GLU A 40 -9.11 -8.75 6.73
N GLU A 41 -9.17 -7.47 6.37
CA GLU A 41 -10.38 -6.85 5.78
C GLU A 41 -10.84 -7.62 4.54
N PHE A 42 -9.93 -7.91 3.61
CA PHE A 42 -10.20 -8.61 2.36
C PHE A 42 -10.73 -10.03 2.54
N TYR A 43 -10.28 -10.75 3.58
CA TYR A 43 -10.75 -12.10 3.89
C TYR A 43 -11.99 -12.11 4.79
N SER A 44 -12.19 -11.08 5.60
CA SER A 44 -13.39 -10.90 6.44
C SER A 44 -14.61 -10.42 5.66
N ASP A 45 -14.40 -9.87 4.45
CA ASP A 45 -15.46 -9.45 3.54
C ASP A 45 -16.27 -10.69 3.10
N GLU A 46 -17.39 -10.93 3.78
CA GLU A 46 -18.27 -12.10 3.58
C GLU A 46 -18.90 -12.15 2.17
N LYS A 47 -19.57 -13.28 1.87
CA LYS A 47 -20.19 -13.67 0.58
C LYS A 47 -21.02 -12.60 -0.15
N ASP A 48 -21.48 -11.54 0.53
CA ASP A 48 -22.34 -10.50 -0.02
C ASP A 48 -21.60 -9.19 -0.35
N SER A 49 -20.29 -9.13 -0.12
CA SER A 49 -19.52 -7.93 -0.41
C SER A 49 -19.37 -7.70 -1.92
N PRO A 50 -19.69 -6.48 -2.42
CA PRO A 50 -19.59 -6.18 -3.84
C PRO A 50 -18.18 -6.43 -4.40
N GLU A 51 -18.08 -6.98 -5.62
CA GLU A 51 -16.78 -7.16 -6.30
C GLU A 51 -15.95 -5.87 -6.38
N SER A 52 -16.62 -4.71 -6.42
CA SER A 52 -15.97 -3.40 -6.38
C SER A 52 -15.18 -3.18 -5.09
N ARG A 53 -15.68 -3.64 -3.94
CA ARG A 53 -15.00 -3.52 -2.64
C ARG A 53 -13.77 -4.42 -2.58
N ARG A 54 -13.89 -5.67 -3.06
CA ARG A 54 -12.73 -6.57 -3.20
C ARG A 54 -11.65 -5.96 -4.07
N ARG A 55 -12.04 -5.36 -5.20
CA ARG A 55 -11.10 -4.69 -6.11
C ARG A 55 -10.42 -3.49 -5.45
N GLU A 56 -11.17 -2.69 -4.70
CA GLU A 56 -10.63 -1.56 -3.94
C GLU A 56 -9.60 -2.02 -2.90
N LEU A 57 -9.89 -3.08 -2.16
CA LEU A 57 -8.96 -3.65 -1.18
C LEU A 57 -7.68 -4.19 -1.83
N MET A 58 -7.79 -4.85 -3.00
CA MET A 58 -6.60 -5.27 -3.77
C MET A 58 -5.74 -4.08 -4.17
N ILE A 59 -6.36 -2.97 -4.59
CA ILE A 59 -5.66 -1.73 -4.94
C ILE A 59 -4.94 -1.16 -3.71
N HIS A 60 -5.61 -1.06 -2.56
CA HIS A 60 -5.03 -0.56 -1.32
C HIS A 60 -3.86 -1.40 -0.84
N ILE A 61 -3.98 -2.74 -0.90
CA ILE A 61 -2.90 -3.67 -0.55
C ILE A 61 -1.71 -3.46 -1.49
N GLY A 62 -1.95 -3.37 -2.80
CA GLY A 62 -0.90 -3.14 -3.79
C GLY A 62 -0.20 -1.79 -3.60
N ALA A 63 -0.94 -0.73 -3.27
CA ALA A 63 -0.38 0.59 -2.99
C ALA A 63 0.50 0.59 -1.72
N LEU A 64 0.08 -0.10 -0.66
CA LEU A 64 0.90 -0.27 0.55
C LEU A 64 2.19 -1.04 0.27
N ALA A 65 2.11 -2.12 -0.50
CA ALA A 65 3.29 -2.89 -0.89
C ALA A 65 4.25 -2.06 -1.75
N LEU A 66 3.73 -1.23 -2.67
CA LEU A 66 4.54 -0.32 -3.46
C LEU A 66 5.21 0.76 -2.60
N ALA A 67 4.48 1.37 -1.66
CA ALA A 67 5.05 2.36 -0.73
C ALA A 67 6.19 1.77 0.11
N ALA A 68 6.04 0.54 0.59
CA ALA A 68 7.09 -0.16 1.33
C ALA A 68 8.35 -0.40 0.50
N LEU A 69 8.21 -0.81 -0.77
CA LEU A 69 9.34 -1.00 -1.68
C LEU A 69 10.03 0.33 -2.00
N GLU A 70 9.27 1.39 -2.25
CA GLU A 70 9.83 2.72 -2.51
C GLU A 70 10.60 3.26 -1.30
N ALA A 71 10.09 3.04 -0.08
CA ALA A 71 10.80 3.41 1.14
C ALA A 71 12.09 2.61 1.33
N ASP A 72 12.06 1.29 1.10
CA ASP A 72 13.25 0.44 1.16
C ASP A 72 14.30 0.85 0.13
N ASP A 73 13.89 1.12 -1.12
CA ASP A 73 14.76 1.62 -2.18
C ASP A 73 15.42 2.96 -1.78
N ARG A 74 14.67 3.89 -1.18
CA ARG A 74 15.21 5.18 -0.70
C ARG A 74 16.18 5.00 0.45
N GLN A 75 15.88 4.15 1.43
CA GLN A 75 16.77 3.88 2.57
C GLN A 75 18.05 3.14 2.12
N GLY A 76 17.93 2.19 1.18
CA GLY A 76 19.06 1.51 0.56
C GLY A 76 19.95 2.42 -0.29
N LEU A 77 19.36 3.45 -0.93
CA LEU A 77 20.09 4.54 -1.56
C LEU A 77 20.77 5.46 -0.54
N ALA A 78 20.09 5.78 0.58
CA ALA A 78 20.64 6.61 1.66
C ALA A 78 21.82 5.95 2.39
N MET A 79 21.86 4.61 2.46
CA MET A 79 22.97 3.86 3.07
C MET A 79 24.21 3.73 2.16
N ARG A 80 24.16 4.18 0.90
CA ARG A 80 25.25 4.09 -0.08
C ARG A 80 26.01 5.41 -0.32
N THR A 81 25.69 6.47 0.42
CA THR A 81 26.35 7.79 0.36
C THR A 81 27.11 8.08 1.64
#